data_AF-A0A423P6Q6-F1
#
_entry.id   AF-A0A423P6Q6-F1
#
_cell.length_a   1.000
_cell.length_b   1.000
_cell.length_c   1.000
_cell.angle_alpha   90.00
_cell.angle_beta   90.00
_cell.angle_gamma   90.00
#
_symmetry.space_group_name_H-M   'P 1'
#
loop_
_entity.id
_entity.type
_entity.pdbx_description
1 polymer ?
#
loop_
_entity_poly.entity_id
_entity_poly.type
_entity_poly.pdbx_seq_one_letter_code
_entity_poly.pdbx_strand_id
1 'polypeptide(L)'
;MLILFGLVLVMTVSFAVMAVAAVISPMFNKEKKTGNGLTRLGRFLVRVVLASLSFALLSYLSTKLPHTGNAAGDVVSASAKRDAAPSATSMGLTVNEFHDAFNAAIGRYKKEFKAADFEVDTTGVTGVFKYVFSQDLAMMGTLDKDDGNVDLVIINISPNEEEKEQLRTLIVLLAITEALNPDIPVEENKKMVMDVFHQSVVNFNSAESVERRVGDLKYSARTGDHTGMMFSVVKSSEG
;
A
#
# COMPACT_ATOMS: atom_id res chain seq x y z
N MET A 1 -24.23 22.51 5.46
CA MET A 1 -23.07 21.67 5.84
C MET A 1 -21.95 21.69 4.81
N LEU A 2 -22.23 21.62 3.51
CA LEU A 2 -21.21 21.76 2.44
C LEU A 2 -20.32 23.01 2.55
N ILE A 3 -20.90 24.17 2.90
CA ILE A 3 -20.15 25.42 3.07
C ILE A 3 -19.18 25.36 4.26
N LEU A 4 -19.57 24.67 5.33
CA LEU A 4 -18.73 24.50 6.53
C LEU A 4 -17.56 23.55 6.23
N PHE A 5 -17.81 22.51 5.44
CA PHE A 5 -16.78 21.56 5.00
C PHE A 5 -15.76 22.22 4.07
N GLY A 6 -16.21 23.05 3.13
CA GLY A 6 -15.33 23.83 2.26
C GLY A 6 -14.45 24.80 3.05
N LEU A 7 -15.00 25.46 4.08
CA LEU A 7 -14.25 26.41 4.91
C LEU A 7 -13.15 25.71 5.74
N VAL A 8 -13.45 24.52 6.28
CA VAL A 8 -12.47 23.69 7.02
C VAL A 8 -11.35 23.19 6.09
N LEU A 9 -11.70 22.76 4.87
CA LEU A 9 -10.71 22.33 3.88
C LEU A 9 -9.76 23.48 3.49
N VAL A 10 -10.32 24.67 3.22
CA VAL A 10 -9.53 25.86 2.87
C VAL A 10 -8.61 26.27 4.02
N MET A 11 -9.09 26.25 5.27
CA MET A 11 -8.24 26.53 6.43
C MET A 11 -7.10 25.51 6.56
N THR A 12 -7.38 24.22 6.37
CA THR A 12 -6.39 23.14 6.51
C THR A 12 -5.29 23.27 5.46
N VAL A 13 -5.65 23.53 4.20
CA VAL A 13 -4.69 23.77 3.11
C VAL A 13 -3.88 25.03 3.39
N SER A 14 -4.51 26.10 3.90
CA SER A 14 -3.81 27.34 4.25
C SER A 14 -2.77 27.14 5.35
N PHE A 15 -3.08 26.33 6.37
CA PHE A 15 -2.13 25.99 7.44
C PHE A 15 -0.98 25.11 6.93
N ALA A 16 -1.25 24.17 6.03
CA ALA A 16 -0.20 23.34 5.41
C ALA A 16 0.76 24.18 4.56
N VAL A 17 0.24 25.11 3.75
CA VAL A 17 1.05 26.03 2.94
C VAL A 17 1.90 26.94 3.83
N MET A 18 1.34 27.50 4.91
CA MET A 18 2.12 28.30 5.87
C MET A 18 3.19 27.48 6.60
N ALA A 19 2.94 26.21 6.91
CA ALA A 19 3.92 25.32 7.54
C ALA A 19 5.12 25.05 6.61
N VAL A 20 4.86 24.78 5.33
CA VAL A 20 5.90 24.59 4.32
C VAL A 20 6.69 25.88 4.08
N ALA A 21 6.02 27.03 3.98
CA ALA A 21 6.68 28.33 3.81
C ALA A 21 7.58 28.71 5.01
N ALA A 22 7.20 28.31 6.23
CA ALA A 22 7.99 28.54 7.44
C ALA A 22 9.24 27.64 7.55
N VAL A 23 9.27 26.51 6.84
CA VAL A 23 10.44 25.62 6.76
C VAL A 23 11.44 26.11 5.70
N ILE A 24 10.95 26.70 4.60
CA ILE A 24 11.77 27.09 3.46
C ILE A 24 12.33 28.52 3.58
N SER A 25 11.65 29.44 4.29
CA SER A 25 12.12 30.84 4.39
C SER A 25 13.08 31.07 5.56
N PRO A 26 14.33 31.53 5.32
CA PRO A 26 15.29 31.88 6.37
C PRO A 26 14.98 33.23 7.05
N MET A 27 13.98 33.98 6.58
CA MET A 27 13.72 35.35 7.05
C MET A 27 13.07 35.46 8.43
N PHE A 28 12.54 34.37 9.00
CA PHE A 28 11.93 34.39 10.35
C PHE A 28 12.86 33.97 11.49
N ASN A 29 14.14 33.68 11.20
CA ASN A 29 15.14 33.27 12.20
C ASN A 29 16.15 34.37 12.54
N LYS A 30 15.65 35.58 12.85
CA LYS A 30 16.42 36.49 13.70
C LYS A 30 15.99 36.26 15.14
N GLU A 31 16.61 35.30 15.81
CA GLU A 31 16.47 35.07 17.25
C GLU A 31 16.95 36.32 18.00
N LYS A 32 16.01 37.13 18.49
CA LYS A 32 16.28 37.94 19.67
C LYS A 32 16.33 36.98 20.86
N LYS A 33 17.52 36.87 21.47
CA LYS A 33 17.77 36.22 22.76
C LYS A 33 16.69 36.64 23.76
N THR A 34 15.74 35.75 24.01
CA THR A 34 14.80 35.88 25.13
C THR A 34 14.54 34.46 25.63
N GLY A 35 14.92 34.22 26.89
CA GLY A 35 14.89 32.93 27.54
C GLY A 35 13.46 32.38 27.66
N ASN A 36 13.38 31.04 27.63
CA ASN A 36 12.17 30.22 27.68
C ASN A 36 11.26 30.29 26.45
N GLY A 37 11.76 29.78 25.32
CA GLY A 37 10.93 29.45 24.16
C GLY A 37 10.89 27.94 23.93
N LEU A 38 9.70 27.37 23.79
CA LEU A 38 9.47 25.98 23.37
C LEU A 38 10.31 25.71 22.10
N THR A 39 11.16 24.69 22.17
CA THR A 39 12.12 24.32 21.10
C THR A 39 11.41 24.14 19.76
N ARG A 40 12.16 24.31 18.65
CA ARG A 40 11.62 24.21 17.28
C ARG A 40 10.84 22.90 17.04
N LEU A 41 11.30 21.81 17.66
CA LEU A 41 10.61 20.52 17.68
C LEU A 41 9.28 20.56 18.45
N GLY A 42 9.24 21.22 19.61
CA GLY A 42 8.01 21.37 20.39
C GLY A 42 6.93 22.17 19.65
N ARG A 43 7.32 23.22 18.89
CA ARG A 43 6.38 23.97 18.04
C ARG A 43 5.86 23.17 16.85
N PHE A 44 6.65 22.23 16.33
CA PHE A 44 6.23 21.30 15.28
C PHE A 44 5.26 20.25 15.83
N LEU A 45 5.60 19.62 16.96
CA LEU A 45 4.79 18.57 17.58
C LEU A 45 3.41 19.09 18.03
N VAL A 46 3.33 20.31 18.56
CA VAL A 46 2.03 20.94 18.90
C VAL A 46 1.12 21.08 17.67
N ARG A 47 1.68 21.36 16.49
CA ARG A 47 0.92 21.49 15.24
C ARG A 47 0.47 20.14 14.68
N VAL A 48 1.29 19.11 14.81
CA VAL A 48 0.93 17.72 14.41
C VAL A 48 -0.20 17.18 15.29
N VAL A 49 -0.15 17.43 16.60
CA VAL A 49 -1.21 17.02 17.53
C VAL A 49 -2.53 17.76 17.28
N LEU A 50 -2.49 19.04 16.89
CA LEU A 50 -3.71 19.78 16.54
C LEU A 50 -4.34 19.28 15.22
N ALA A 51 -3.51 18.89 14.25
CA ALA A 51 -3.97 18.34 12.98
C ALA A 51 -4.60 16.94 13.15
N SER A 52 -4.04 16.09 14.01
CA SER A 52 -4.61 14.76 14.28
C SER A 52 -5.94 14.83 15.05
N LEU A 53 -6.12 15.80 15.95
CA LEU A 53 -7.41 16.04 16.61
C LEU A 53 -8.51 16.43 15.61
N SER A 54 -8.16 17.20 14.58
CA SER A 54 -9.10 17.64 13.55
C SER A 54 -9.56 16.47 12.66
N PHE A 55 -8.65 15.53 12.37
CA PHE A 55 -8.94 14.31 11.61
C PHE A 55 -9.82 13.35 12.42
N ALA A 56 -9.53 13.14 13.71
CA ALA A 56 -10.34 12.31 14.60
C ALA A 56 -11.78 12.83 14.76
N LEU A 57 -11.96 14.15 14.81
CA LEU A 57 -13.29 14.77 14.87
C LEU A 57 -14.09 14.53 13.58
N LEU A 58 -13.42 14.56 12.42
CA LEU A 58 -14.04 14.28 11.12
C LEU A 58 -14.49 12.81 11.03
N SER A 59 -13.67 11.87 11.48
CA SER A 59 -13.99 10.43 11.50
C SER A 59 -15.15 10.09 12.46
N TYR A 60 -15.24 10.79 13.60
CA TYR A 60 -16.33 10.61 14.56
C TYR A 60 -17.69 11.13 14.02
N LEU A 61 -17.68 12.15 13.17
CA LEU A 61 -18.88 12.69 12.55
C LEU A 61 -19.38 11.83 11.37
N SER A 62 -18.49 11.15 10.64
CA SER A 62 -18.84 10.29 9.51
C SER A 62 -19.44 8.94 9.90
N THR A 63 -19.24 8.46 11.13
CA THR A 63 -19.71 7.12 11.59
C THR A 63 -21.19 7.07 12.01
N LYS A 64 -21.95 8.17 11.89
CA LYS A 64 -23.38 8.22 12.26
C LYS A 64 -24.39 8.10 11.11
N LEU A 65 -23.99 7.59 9.94
CA LEU A 65 -24.91 7.30 8.84
C LEU A 65 -25.16 5.79 8.70
N PRO A 66 -26.40 5.30 8.77
CA PRO A 66 -26.71 3.89 8.51
C PRO A 66 -26.74 3.65 7.00
N HIS A 67 -26.06 2.59 6.54
CA HIS A 67 -26.28 2.03 5.21
C HIS A 67 -26.85 0.62 5.35
N THR A 68 -28.07 0.48 4.87
CA THR A 68 -28.91 -0.72 4.82
C THR A 68 -28.57 -1.57 3.59
N GLY A 69 -28.28 -2.87 3.83
CA GLY A 69 -28.74 -4.07 3.11
C GLY A 69 -28.47 -4.22 1.60
N ASN A 70 -27.85 -5.34 1.19
CA ASN A 70 -28.55 -6.62 1.01
C ASN A 70 -27.61 -7.76 0.63
N ALA A 71 -27.99 -8.96 1.06
CA ALA A 71 -27.39 -10.26 0.75
C ALA A 71 -28.21 -10.99 -0.33
N ALA A 72 -27.54 -11.80 -1.17
CA ALA A 72 -27.92 -13.16 -1.59
C ALA A 72 -27.03 -13.59 -2.77
N GLY A 73 -26.44 -14.77 -2.69
CA GLY A 73 -25.44 -15.27 -3.63
C GLY A 73 -26.00 -15.90 -4.91
N ASP A 74 -25.08 -16.21 -5.82
CA ASP A 74 -25.14 -17.44 -6.62
C ASP A 74 -23.75 -17.79 -7.15
N VAL A 75 -23.53 -19.08 -7.36
CA VAL A 75 -22.25 -19.71 -7.74
C VAL A 75 -22.09 -19.64 -9.25
N VAL A 76 -21.08 -18.92 -9.78
CA VAL A 76 -20.67 -19.06 -11.19
C VAL A 76 -19.16 -18.90 -11.36
N SER A 77 -18.60 -19.88 -12.06
CA SER A 77 -17.27 -19.96 -12.64
C SER A 77 -16.88 -18.67 -13.39
N ALA A 78 -15.87 -17.93 -12.91
CA ALA A 78 -15.39 -16.72 -13.55
C ALA A 78 -14.15 -17.01 -14.42
N SER A 79 -14.39 -17.46 -15.65
CA SER A 79 -13.53 -17.03 -16.77
C SER A 79 -14.05 -15.65 -17.18
N ALA A 80 -13.45 -14.61 -16.62
CA ALA A 80 -13.83 -13.24 -16.94
C ALA A 80 -13.32 -12.88 -18.34
N LYS A 81 -14.25 -12.49 -19.20
CA LYS A 81 -13.98 -11.86 -20.49
C LYS A 81 -13.31 -10.51 -20.23
N ARG A 82 -12.03 -10.37 -20.58
CA ARG A 82 -11.28 -9.11 -20.54
C ARG A 82 -11.75 -8.20 -21.69
N ASP A 83 -12.69 -7.29 -21.42
CA ASP A 83 -13.28 -6.39 -22.45
C ASP A 83 -12.68 -4.96 -22.46
N ALA A 84 -11.50 -4.75 -21.85
CA ALA A 84 -10.68 -3.57 -22.08
C ALA A 84 -9.23 -4.00 -22.34
N ALA A 85 -8.59 -3.43 -23.37
CA ALA A 85 -7.16 -3.61 -23.56
C ALA A 85 -6.46 -2.97 -22.33
N PRO A 86 -5.71 -3.72 -21.52
CA PRO A 86 -5.08 -3.19 -20.33
C PRO A 86 -4.19 -2.01 -20.68
N SER A 87 -4.15 -0.99 -19.81
CA SER A 87 -3.15 0.06 -19.92
C SER A 87 -1.72 -0.55 -19.96
N ALA A 88 -0.76 0.20 -20.48
CA ALA A 88 0.63 -0.28 -20.59
C ALA A 88 1.23 -0.69 -19.23
N THR A 89 0.72 -0.13 -18.12
CA THR A 89 1.19 -0.39 -16.75
C THR A 89 0.22 -1.24 -15.91
N SER A 90 -1.04 -1.36 -16.34
CA SER A 90 -2.06 -2.18 -15.69
C SER A 90 -1.81 -3.68 -15.80
N MET A 91 -1.89 -4.39 -14.68
CA MET A 91 -1.80 -5.86 -14.60
C MET A 91 -3.07 -6.56 -15.12
N GLY A 92 -4.10 -5.81 -15.53
CA GLY A 92 -5.31 -6.35 -16.16
C GLY A 92 -6.23 -7.14 -15.22
N LEU A 93 -6.13 -6.88 -13.91
CA LEU A 93 -6.98 -7.44 -12.86
C LEU A 93 -7.59 -6.31 -12.05
N THR A 94 -8.89 -6.35 -11.80
CA THR A 94 -9.54 -5.51 -10.78
C THR A 94 -9.09 -5.93 -9.38
N VAL A 95 -9.35 -5.10 -8.36
CA VAL A 95 -9.03 -5.44 -6.97
C VAL A 95 -9.72 -6.74 -6.52
N ASN A 96 -10.97 -6.94 -6.91
CA ASN A 96 -11.74 -8.14 -6.55
C ASN A 96 -11.19 -9.38 -7.26
N GLU A 97 -10.85 -9.28 -8.54
CA GLU A 97 -10.23 -10.39 -9.26
C GLU A 97 -8.85 -10.73 -8.70
N PHE A 98 -8.05 -9.73 -8.32
CA PHE A 98 -6.79 -9.94 -7.63
C PHE A 98 -6.99 -10.59 -6.26
N HIS A 99 -7.97 -10.14 -5.47
CA HIS A 99 -8.33 -10.74 -4.18
C HIS A 99 -8.70 -12.22 -4.33
N ASP A 100 -9.55 -12.55 -5.30
CA ASP A 100 -10.02 -13.91 -5.52
C ASP A 100 -8.89 -14.82 -6.01
N ALA A 101 -8.05 -14.33 -6.94
CA ALA A 101 -6.86 -15.03 -7.41
C ALA A 101 -5.86 -15.26 -6.26
N PHE A 102 -5.62 -14.24 -5.43
CA PHE A 102 -4.79 -14.34 -4.24
C PHE A 102 -5.33 -15.37 -3.25
N ASN A 103 -6.62 -15.34 -2.94
CA ASN A 103 -7.25 -16.27 -2.01
C ASN A 103 -7.30 -17.71 -2.55
N ALA A 104 -7.42 -17.87 -3.86
CA ALA A 104 -7.27 -19.16 -4.53
C ALA A 104 -5.83 -19.68 -4.41
N ALA A 105 -4.83 -18.82 -4.59
CA ALA A 105 -3.41 -19.17 -4.48
C ALA A 105 -3.01 -19.51 -3.04
N ILE A 106 -3.26 -18.61 -2.09
CA ILE A 106 -2.86 -18.80 -0.70
C ILE A 106 -3.59 -19.99 -0.05
N GLY A 107 -4.83 -20.25 -0.47
CA GLY A 107 -5.61 -21.39 0.00
C GLY A 107 -5.03 -22.76 -0.35
N ARG A 108 -4.17 -22.86 -1.39
CA ARG A 108 -3.42 -24.07 -1.73
C ARG A 108 -2.30 -24.35 -0.72
N TYR A 109 -1.75 -23.30 -0.12
CA TYR A 109 -0.67 -23.39 0.87
C TYR A 109 -1.21 -23.52 2.29
N LYS A 110 -2.02 -22.55 2.72
CA LYS A 110 -2.59 -22.46 4.08
C LYS A 110 -3.93 -21.72 4.04
N LYS A 111 -5.03 -22.47 4.21
CA LYS A 111 -6.40 -21.92 4.22
C LYS A 111 -6.61 -20.83 5.27
N GLU A 112 -5.92 -20.92 6.40
CA GLU A 112 -5.98 -19.95 7.50
C GLU A 112 -5.36 -18.59 7.16
N PHE A 113 -4.61 -18.46 6.06
CA PHE A 113 -3.98 -17.20 5.65
C PHE A 113 -4.76 -16.47 4.55
N LYS A 114 -5.95 -16.95 4.18
CA LYS A 114 -6.82 -16.22 3.26
C LYS A 114 -7.12 -14.83 3.82
N ALA A 115 -7.06 -13.84 2.94
CA ALA A 115 -7.43 -12.48 3.26
C ALA A 115 -8.95 -12.35 3.29
N ALA A 116 -9.43 -11.51 4.19
CA ALA A 116 -10.74 -10.89 4.02
C ALA A 116 -10.68 -9.83 2.90
N ASP A 117 -11.81 -9.16 2.66
CA ASP A 117 -11.88 -8.10 1.66
C ASP A 117 -10.79 -7.04 1.88
N PHE A 118 -10.19 -6.58 0.78
CA PHE A 118 -9.21 -5.51 0.81
C PHE A 118 -9.90 -4.17 1.10
N GLU A 119 -9.26 -3.31 1.90
CA GLU A 119 -9.75 -1.95 2.11
C GLU A 119 -9.37 -1.12 0.88
N VAL A 120 -10.38 -0.65 0.14
CA VAL A 120 -10.20 0.11 -1.10
C VAL A 120 -10.58 1.57 -0.87
N ASP A 121 -9.69 2.48 -1.24
CA ASP A 121 -9.92 3.92 -1.23
C ASP A 121 -9.69 4.50 -2.63
N THR A 122 -10.78 4.92 -3.28
CA THR A 122 -10.78 5.56 -4.60
C THR A 122 -10.99 7.07 -4.54
N THR A 123 -10.99 7.67 -3.34
CA THR A 123 -11.26 9.11 -3.15
C THR A 123 -10.07 10.00 -3.49
N GLY A 124 -8.87 9.41 -3.60
CA GLY A 124 -7.63 10.10 -3.93
C GLY A 124 -7.36 10.27 -5.44
N VAL A 125 -6.24 10.93 -5.75
CA VAL A 125 -5.77 11.12 -7.14
C VAL A 125 -5.41 9.79 -7.82
N THR A 126 -4.97 8.81 -7.04
CA THR A 126 -4.70 7.43 -7.45
C THR A 126 -5.48 6.54 -6.49
N GLY A 127 -6.27 5.60 -7.01
CA GLY A 127 -6.95 4.62 -6.18
C GLY A 127 -5.95 3.71 -5.50
N VAL A 128 -6.21 3.33 -4.26
CA VAL A 128 -5.35 2.43 -3.48
C VAL A 128 -6.18 1.32 -2.86
N PHE A 129 -5.56 0.16 -2.67
CA PHE A 129 -6.09 -0.88 -1.81
C PHE A 129 -5.03 -1.31 -0.80
N LYS A 130 -5.45 -1.83 0.35
CA LYS A 130 -4.55 -2.33 1.37
C LYS A 130 -5.14 -3.50 2.13
N TYR A 131 -4.26 -4.31 2.70
CA TYR A 131 -4.61 -5.39 3.59
C TYR A 131 -3.49 -5.63 4.61
N VAL A 132 -3.85 -5.87 5.86
CA VAL A 132 -2.90 -6.12 6.95
C VAL A 132 -3.02 -7.59 7.34
N PHE A 133 -1.98 -8.39 7.08
CA PHE A 133 -1.96 -9.81 7.44
C PHE A 133 -1.58 -10.01 8.91
N SER A 134 -0.64 -9.21 9.39
CA SER A 134 -0.21 -9.13 10.79
C SER A 134 0.42 -7.77 11.05
N GLN A 135 0.85 -7.53 12.29
CA GLN A 135 1.58 -6.31 12.65
C GLN A 135 2.88 -6.12 11.85
N ASP A 136 3.46 -7.23 11.36
CA ASP A 136 4.76 -7.26 10.67
C ASP A 136 4.64 -7.51 9.17
N LEU A 137 3.42 -7.71 8.65
CA LEU A 137 3.19 -8.03 7.25
C LEU A 137 1.95 -7.31 6.71
N ALA A 138 2.16 -6.39 5.78
CA ALA A 138 1.10 -5.61 5.17
C ALA A 138 1.28 -5.51 3.66
N MET A 139 0.16 -5.49 2.95
CA MET A 139 0.05 -5.26 1.52
C MET A 139 -0.62 -3.93 1.23
N MET A 140 -0.10 -3.25 0.23
CA MET A 140 -0.72 -2.09 -0.39
C MET A 140 -0.60 -2.24 -1.90
N GLY A 141 -1.57 -1.75 -2.66
CA GLY A 141 -1.43 -1.59 -4.09
C GLY A 141 -2.11 -0.33 -4.59
N THR A 142 -1.81 0.02 -5.84
CA THR A 142 -2.42 1.14 -6.54
C THR A 142 -3.23 0.67 -7.72
N LEU A 143 -4.19 1.49 -8.11
CA LEU A 143 -5.04 1.29 -9.26
C LEU A 143 -4.62 2.23 -10.38
N ASP A 144 -4.58 1.68 -11.59
CA ASP A 144 -4.51 2.45 -12.82
C ASP A 144 -5.76 3.33 -12.94
N LYS A 145 -5.58 4.57 -13.40
CA LYS A 145 -6.65 5.57 -13.43
C LYS A 145 -7.58 5.42 -14.62
N ASP A 146 -7.09 4.80 -15.69
CA ASP A 146 -7.79 4.69 -16.96
C ASP A 146 -8.74 3.49 -16.94
N ASP A 147 -8.27 2.35 -16.40
CA ASP A 147 -9.04 1.10 -16.38
C ASP A 147 -9.46 0.62 -14.98
N GLY A 148 -8.93 1.21 -13.91
CA GLY A 148 -9.25 0.84 -12.52
C GLY A 148 -8.63 -0.49 -12.06
N ASN A 149 -7.74 -1.08 -12.87
CA ASN A 149 -7.07 -2.34 -12.55
C ASN A 149 -5.83 -2.11 -11.67
N VAL A 150 -5.34 -3.17 -11.06
CA VAL A 150 -4.12 -3.18 -10.25
C VAL A 150 -2.91 -2.79 -11.12
N ASP A 151 -2.15 -1.81 -10.66
CA ASP A 151 -0.96 -1.25 -11.34
C ASP A 151 0.35 -1.57 -10.61
N LEU A 152 0.28 -1.64 -9.27
CA LEU A 152 1.42 -1.92 -8.39
C LEU A 152 0.92 -2.66 -7.16
N VAL A 153 1.72 -3.62 -6.69
CA VAL A 153 1.55 -4.25 -5.37
C VAL A 153 2.86 -4.13 -4.61
N ILE A 154 2.79 -3.62 -3.37
CA ILE A 154 3.89 -3.51 -2.41
C ILE A 154 3.55 -4.34 -1.18
N ILE A 155 4.52 -5.13 -0.74
CA ILE A 155 4.52 -5.86 0.53
C ILE A 155 5.58 -5.28 1.43
N ASN A 156 5.16 -4.85 2.61
CA ASN A 156 6.03 -4.39 3.67
C ASN A 156 6.15 -5.48 4.71
N ILE A 157 7.39 -5.87 4.99
CA ILE A 157 7.74 -6.97 5.89
C ILE A 157 8.66 -6.40 6.95
N SER A 158 8.19 -6.36 8.18
CA SER A 158 9.03 -6.03 9.33
C SER A 158 9.81 -7.27 9.79
N PRO A 159 11.03 -7.11 10.33
CA PRO A 159 11.77 -8.23 10.90
C PRO A 159 10.96 -8.91 12.01
N ASN A 160 10.78 -10.22 11.91
CA ASN A 160 10.08 -11.02 12.90
C ASN A 160 10.80 -12.37 13.08
N GLU A 161 11.02 -12.77 14.33
CA GLU A 161 11.75 -14.00 14.70
C GLU A 161 10.83 -15.23 14.83
N GLU A 162 9.51 -15.04 14.85
CA GLU A 162 8.54 -16.12 14.91
C GLU A 162 8.49 -16.88 13.58
N GLU A 163 8.85 -18.16 13.63
CA GLU A 163 8.84 -19.07 12.48
C GLU A 163 7.50 -19.05 11.72
N LYS A 164 6.39 -18.91 12.43
CA LYS A 164 5.05 -18.83 11.84
C LYS A 164 4.88 -17.60 10.96
N GLU A 165 5.36 -16.43 11.38
CA GLU A 165 5.27 -15.18 10.62
C GLU A 165 6.26 -15.18 9.44
N GLN A 166 7.44 -15.78 9.61
CA GLN A 166 8.38 -16.01 8.51
C GLN A 166 7.76 -16.89 7.41
N LEU A 167 7.12 -17.99 7.82
CA LEU A 167 6.41 -18.87 6.88
C LEU A 167 5.23 -18.15 6.21
N ARG A 168 4.45 -17.37 6.97
CA ARG A 168 3.34 -16.57 6.41
C ARG A 168 3.85 -15.58 5.37
N THR A 169 4.95 -14.90 5.65
CA THR A 169 5.57 -13.94 4.71
C THR A 169 5.89 -14.60 3.38
N LEU A 170 6.59 -15.74 3.40
CA LEU A 170 6.94 -16.47 2.19
C LEU A 170 5.68 -16.92 1.43
N ILE A 171 4.67 -17.45 2.12
CA ILE A 171 3.41 -17.89 1.51
C ILE A 171 2.66 -16.71 0.87
N VAL A 172 2.62 -15.55 1.52
CA VAL A 172 1.99 -14.34 0.99
C VAL A 172 2.69 -13.87 -0.27
N LEU A 173 4.03 -13.77 -0.24
CA LEU A 173 4.82 -13.41 -1.42
C LEU A 173 4.53 -14.35 -2.60
N LEU A 174 4.57 -15.66 -2.38
CA LEU A 174 4.25 -16.65 -3.40
C LEU A 174 2.83 -16.48 -3.95
N ALA A 175 1.84 -16.37 -3.05
CA ALA A 175 0.44 -16.24 -3.45
C ALA A 175 0.17 -14.98 -4.28
N ILE A 176 0.81 -13.86 -3.96
CA ILE A 176 0.70 -12.62 -4.75
C ILE A 176 1.28 -12.83 -6.14
N THR A 177 2.47 -13.42 -6.24
CA THR A 177 3.12 -13.60 -7.54
C THR A 177 2.36 -14.57 -8.44
N GLU A 178 1.76 -15.62 -7.87
CA GLU A 178 0.88 -16.53 -8.61
C GLU A 178 -0.42 -15.87 -9.03
N ALA A 179 -0.99 -15.00 -8.19
CA ALA A 179 -2.22 -14.29 -8.51
C ALA A 179 -2.02 -13.27 -9.64
N LEU A 180 -0.88 -12.59 -9.65
CA LEU A 180 -0.54 -11.59 -10.67
C LEU A 180 0.02 -12.20 -11.96
N ASN A 181 0.57 -13.41 -11.90
CA ASN A 181 1.27 -14.06 -13.01
C ASN A 181 0.78 -15.50 -13.25
N PRO A 182 -0.52 -15.71 -13.54
CA PRO A 182 -1.12 -17.04 -13.60
C PRO A 182 -0.64 -17.90 -14.79
N ASP A 183 -0.13 -17.25 -15.84
CA ASP A 183 0.32 -17.91 -17.06
C ASP A 183 1.74 -18.48 -16.96
N ILE A 184 2.47 -18.16 -15.89
CA ILE A 184 3.82 -18.64 -15.64
C ILE A 184 3.79 -19.89 -14.76
N PRO A 185 4.61 -20.92 -15.05
CA PRO A 185 4.72 -22.09 -14.21
C PRO A 185 5.02 -21.75 -12.75
N VAL A 186 4.27 -22.36 -11.82
CA VAL A 186 4.38 -22.09 -10.38
C VAL A 186 5.82 -22.23 -9.86
N GLU A 187 6.57 -23.23 -10.33
CA GLU A 187 7.96 -23.44 -9.91
C GLU A 187 8.91 -22.35 -10.39
N GLU A 188 8.65 -21.75 -11.56
CA GLU A 188 9.40 -20.62 -12.08
C GLU A 188 9.13 -19.36 -11.25
N ASN A 189 7.85 -19.07 -10.97
CA ASN A 189 7.45 -17.97 -10.07
C ASN A 189 8.09 -18.13 -8.69
N LYS A 190 8.00 -19.32 -8.07
CA LYS A 190 8.62 -19.61 -6.77
C LYS A 190 10.12 -19.36 -6.77
N LYS A 191 10.83 -19.92 -7.75
CA LYS A 191 12.29 -19.77 -7.84
C LYS A 191 12.69 -18.30 -7.92
N MET A 192 11.98 -17.51 -8.73
CA MET A 192 12.29 -16.09 -8.86
C MET A 192 11.97 -15.31 -7.58
N VAL A 193 10.82 -15.53 -6.95
CA VAL A 193 10.45 -14.83 -5.70
C VAL A 193 11.47 -15.10 -4.61
N MET A 194 11.89 -16.36 -4.48
CA MET A 194 12.91 -16.74 -3.51
C MET A 194 14.28 -16.16 -3.86
N ASP A 195 14.64 -16.04 -5.14
CA ASP A 195 15.87 -15.37 -5.56
C ASP A 195 15.84 -13.88 -5.18
N VAL A 196 14.78 -13.14 -5.53
CA VAL A 196 14.62 -11.72 -5.17
C VAL A 196 14.67 -11.54 -3.66
N PHE A 197 13.92 -12.36 -2.92
CA PHE A 197 13.90 -12.33 -1.45
C PHE A 197 15.31 -12.57 -0.87
N HIS A 198 15.96 -13.69 -1.22
CA HIS A 198 17.28 -14.04 -0.68
C HIS A 198 18.34 -13.01 -1.05
N GLN A 199 18.38 -12.57 -2.30
CA GLN A 199 19.37 -11.58 -2.74
C GLN A 199 19.15 -10.23 -2.05
N SER A 200 17.90 -9.84 -1.76
CA SER A 200 17.64 -8.59 -1.03
C SER A 200 18.11 -8.68 0.43
N VAL A 201 18.05 -9.86 1.04
CA VAL A 201 18.57 -10.11 2.39
C VAL A 201 20.10 -10.20 2.39
N VAL A 202 20.71 -10.81 1.37
CA VAL A 202 22.17 -10.83 1.19
C VAL A 202 22.72 -9.41 0.99
N ASN A 203 22.00 -8.58 0.23
CA ASN A 203 22.34 -7.18 -0.01
C ASN A 203 21.67 -6.23 1.00
N PHE A 204 21.62 -6.65 2.27
CA PHE A 204 21.03 -5.87 3.36
C PHE A 204 21.62 -4.45 3.44
N ASN A 205 20.78 -3.45 3.66
CA ASN A 205 21.13 -2.03 3.68
C ASN A 205 21.74 -1.48 2.37
N SER A 206 21.60 -2.19 1.25
CA SER A 206 21.96 -1.65 -0.06
C SER A 206 21.13 -0.41 -0.41
N ALA A 207 21.75 0.51 -1.17
CA ALA A 207 21.06 1.63 -1.79
C ALA A 207 20.13 1.18 -2.92
N GLU A 208 20.46 0.07 -3.58
CA GLU A 208 19.79 -0.45 -4.77
C GLU A 208 18.84 -1.59 -4.42
N SER A 209 17.72 -1.68 -5.15
CA SER A 209 16.81 -2.82 -5.14
C SER A 209 17.42 -4.00 -5.89
N VAL A 210 17.16 -5.21 -5.41
CA VAL A 210 17.30 -6.41 -6.24
C VAL A 210 16.09 -6.48 -7.16
N GLU A 211 16.32 -6.58 -8.47
CA GLU A 211 15.26 -6.64 -9.47
C GLU A 211 15.33 -7.92 -10.31
N ARG A 212 14.17 -8.50 -10.62
CA ARG A 212 14.01 -9.61 -11.57
C ARG A 212 12.76 -9.39 -12.41
N ARG A 213 12.76 -9.95 -13.61
CA ARG A 213 11.60 -9.93 -14.51
C ARG A 213 11.14 -11.36 -14.77
N VAL A 214 9.83 -11.57 -14.76
CA VAL A 214 9.19 -12.83 -15.18
C VAL A 214 7.92 -12.48 -15.94
N GLY A 215 7.85 -12.91 -17.21
CA GLY A 215 6.81 -12.46 -18.12
C GLY A 215 6.80 -10.93 -18.24
N ASP A 216 5.62 -10.36 -18.04
CA ASP A 216 5.38 -8.91 -18.11
C ASP A 216 5.52 -8.21 -16.76
N LEU A 217 5.96 -8.92 -15.70
CA LEU A 217 6.07 -8.36 -14.36
C LEU A 217 7.53 -8.16 -13.95
N LYS A 218 7.79 -7.02 -13.33
CA LYS A 218 9.04 -6.70 -12.65
C LYS A 218 8.85 -6.80 -11.14
N TYR A 219 9.69 -7.61 -10.53
CA TYR A 219 9.76 -7.84 -9.10
C TYR A 219 10.96 -7.09 -8.56
N SER A 220 10.76 -6.34 -7.48
CA SER A 220 11.86 -5.65 -6.79
C SER A 220 11.80 -5.89 -5.29
N ALA A 221 12.95 -5.96 -4.65
CA ALA A 221 13.01 -5.99 -3.19
C ALA A 221 14.19 -5.18 -2.67
N ARG A 222 13.96 -4.46 -1.57
CA ARG A 222 14.99 -3.77 -0.81
C ARG A 222 14.78 -4.03 0.67
N THR A 223 15.86 -4.42 1.34
CA THR A 223 15.86 -4.74 2.77
C THR A 223 16.76 -3.80 3.53
N GLY A 224 16.25 -3.21 4.60
CA GLY A 224 17.00 -2.30 5.46
C GLY A 224 16.68 -2.48 6.95
N ASP A 225 17.59 -2.00 7.79
CA ASP A 225 17.51 -2.03 9.25
C ASP A 225 16.32 -1.24 9.83
N HIS A 226 15.97 -0.12 9.24
CA HIS A 226 14.91 0.75 9.75
C HIS A 226 13.56 0.55 9.08
N THR A 227 13.52 -0.05 7.88
CA THR A 227 12.32 -0.17 7.05
C THR A 227 11.85 -1.60 6.85
N GLY A 228 12.62 -2.59 7.30
CA GLY A 228 12.39 -3.99 6.96
C GLY A 228 12.59 -4.24 5.47
N MET A 229 11.88 -5.22 4.92
CA MET A 229 11.85 -5.49 3.48
C MET A 229 10.63 -4.84 2.84
N MET A 230 10.87 -4.07 1.78
CA MET A 230 9.85 -3.65 0.83
C MET A 230 10.00 -4.50 -0.43
N PHE A 231 9.00 -5.32 -0.71
CA PHE A 231 8.91 -6.13 -1.93
C PHE A 231 7.82 -5.53 -2.83
N SER A 232 8.10 -5.31 -4.11
CA SER A 232 7.14 -4.74 -5.05
C SER A 232 7.00 -5.57 -6.32
N VAL A 233 5.80 -5.57 -6.89
CA VAL A 233 5.49 -6.09 -8.21
C VAL A 233 4.85 -4.98 -9.03
N VAL A 234 5.38 -4.73 -10.22
CA VAL A 234 4.85 -3.78 -11.20
C VAL A 234 4.82 -4.41 -12.58
N LYS A 235 3.96 -3.92 -13.47
CA LYS A 235 4.09 -4.27 -14.88
C LYS A 235 5.36 -3.65 -15.46
N SER A 236 6.10 -4.43 -16.23
CA SER A 236 7.26 -3.99 -16.98
C SER A 236 6.79 -3.18 -18.19
N SER A 237 7.14 -1.90 -18.25
CA SER A 237 6.82 -1.02 -19.40
C SER A 237 7.72 -1.24 -20.62
N GLU A 238 8.79 -2.03 -20.48
CA GLU A 238 9.71 -2.35 -21.58
C GLU A 238 9.33 -3.69 -22.20
N GLY A 239 8.92 -3.68 -23.47
CA GLY A 239 8.77 -4.86 -24.33
C GLY A 239 9.86 -4.90 -25.37
#